data_AF-A0A927CFN3-F1
#
_entry.id   AF-A0A927CFN3-F1
#
_cell.length_a   1.000
_cell.length_b   1.000
_cell.length_c   1.000
_cell.angle_alpha   90.00
_cell.angle_beta   90.00
_cell.angle_gamma   90.00
#
_symmetry.space_group_name_H-M   'P 1'
#
loop_
_entity.id
_entity.type
_entity.pdbx_description
1 polymer ?
#
loop_
_entity_poly.entity_id
_entity_poly.type
_entity_poly.pdbx_seq_one_letter_code
_entity_poly.pdbx_strand_id
1 'polypeptide(L)'
;MEKCALTPHGRRYACKAAEHLGLLPALNNAEKLIGSFGKNIPNFANKNVKALLFPKTAAIQNTHRFYGIAASEMSNALNDYLAGKDANSALREASERADKRVAEAQSGAK
;
A
#
# COMPACT_ATOMS: atom_id res chain seq x y z
N MET A 1 29.37 -16.22 -2.31
CA MET A 1 28.18 -15.73 -3.04
C MET A 1 27.00 -16.61 -2.66
N GLU A 2 26.26 -16.22 -1.62
CA GLU A 2 25.16 -17.02 -1.08
C GLU A 2 23.91 -16.83 -1.96
N LYS A 3 23.52 -17.90 -2.68
CA LYS A 3 22.33 -17.90 -3.52
C LYS A 3 21.11 -17.74 -2.62
N CYS A 4 20.29 -16.71 -2.88
CA CYS A 4 18.95 -16.51 -2.31
C CYS A 4 18.22 -17.88 -2.20
N ALA A 5 18.04 -18.38 -0.97
CA ALA A 5 17.79 -19.79 -0.65
C ALA A 5 16.34 -20.27 -0.91
N LEU A 6 15.76 -19.88 -2.04
CA LEU A 6 14.36 -20.16 -2.39
C LEU A 6 14.19 -20.46 -3.90
N THR A 7 14.45 -21.69 -4.34
CA THR A 7 14.04 -22.23 -5.67
C THR A 7 12.64 -22.86 -5.56
N PRO A 8 11.65 -22.58 -6.44
CA PRO A 8 11.74 -22.70 -7.91
C PRO A 8 11.49 -21.38 -8.68
N HIS A 9 11.58 -21.46 -10.01
CA HIS A 9 11.75 -20.40 -11.02
C HIS A 9 11.05 -19.05 -10.78
N GLY A 10 9.81 -19.00 -10.29
CA GLY A 10 9.10 -17.74 -9.99
C GLY A 10 9.75 -16.89 -8.89
N ARG A 11 10.51 -17.51 -7.98
CA ARG A 11 11.14 -16.84 -6.82
C ARG A 11 12.46 -16.15 -7.15
N ARG A 12 13.06 -16.39 -8.32
CA ARG A 12 14.30 -15.69 -8.76
C ARG A 12 14.04 -14.25 -9.16
N TYR A 13 12.89 -13.99 -9.81
CA TYR A 13 12.48 -12.63 -10.16
C TYR A 13 12.20 -11.80 -8.90
N ALA A 14 11.57 -12.43 -7.91
CA ALA A 14 11.35 -11.85 -6.58
C ALA A 14 12.66 -11.42 -5.88
N CYS A 15 13.70 -12.27 -5.85
CA CYS A 15 14.99 -11.87 -5.26
C CYS A 15 15.63 -10.71 -6.03
N LYS A 16 15.63 -10.75 -7.38
CA LYS A 16 16.17 -9.65 -8.19
C LYS A 16 15.42 -8.33 -7.98
N ALA A 17 14.10 -8.38 -7.91
CA ALA A 17 13.27 -7.21 -7.64
C ALA A 17 13.51 -6.65 -6.23
N ALA A 18 13.66 -7.51 -5.22
CA ALA A 18 13.99 -7.06 -3.87
C ALA A 18 15.38 -6.40 -3.80
N GLU A 19 16.38 -6.99 -4.46
CA GLU A 19 17.78 -6.54 -4.39
C GLU A 19 18.07 -5.28 -5.22
N HIS A 20 17.54 -5.21 -6.44
CA HIS A 20 17.85 -4.15 -7.41
C HIS A 20 16.77 -3.07 -7.52
N LEU A 21 15.51 -3.40 -7.25
CA LEU A 21 14.39 -2.45 -7.38
C LEU A 21 13.81 -2.04 -6.02
N GLY A 22 14.19 -2.70 -4.92
CA GLY A 22 13.61 -2.45 -3.61
C GLY A 22 12.11 -2.78 -3.58
N LEU A 23 11.69 -3.82 -4.29
CA LEU A 23 10.30 -4.28 -4.32
C LEU A 23 10.18 -5.59 -3.54
N LEU A 24 9.40 -5.59 -2.46
CA LEU A 24 9.03 -6.81 -1.77
C LEU A 24 7.79 -7.44 -2.42
N PRO A 25 7.89 -8.67 -2.94
CA PRO A 25 6.73 -9.40 -3.39
C PRO A 25 5.83 -9.80 -2.21
N ALA A 26 4.52 -9.87 -2.44
CA ALA A 26 3.53 -10.38 -1.49
C ALA A 26 3.69 -11.90 -1.29
N LEU A 27 4.72 -12.29 -0.54
CA LEU A 27 5.09 -13.68 -0.25
C LEU A 27 4.89 -13.94 1.25
N ASN A 28 4.25 -15.06 1.58
CA ASN A 28 4.05 -15.49 2.97
C ASN A 28 5.37 -15.63 3.77
N ASN A 29 6.52 -15.78 3.08
CA ASN A 29 7.85 -15.91 3.67
C ASN A 29 8.76 -14.73 3.27
N ALA A 30 8.22 -13.51 3.22
CA ALA A 30 8.96 -12.31 2.81
C ALA A 30 10.20 -12.03 3.67
N GLU A 31 10.24 -12.50 4.93
CA GLU A 31 11.38 -12.34 5.86
C GLU A 31 12.72 -12.75 5.25
N LYS A 32 12.74 -13.80 4.43
CA LYS A 32 13.97 -14.28 3.76
C LYS A 32 14.48 -13.31 2.69
N LEU A 33 13.61 -12.47 2.12
CA LEU A 33 13.93 -11.46 1.11
C LEU A 33 14.22 -10.08 1.72
N ILE A 34 13.68 -9.80 2.91
CA ILE A 34 13.95 -8.56 3.67
C ILE A 34 15.47 -8.38 3.90
N GLY A 35 16.19 -9.47 4.15
CA GLY A 35 17.64 -9.45 4.36
C GLY A 35 18.47 -9.08 3.12
N SER A 36 17.90 -9.16 1.91
CA SER A 36 18.57 -8.75 0.67
C SER A 36 17.96 -7.50 0.02
N PHE A 37 16.94 -6.92 0.65
CA PHE A 37 16.23 -5.75 0.15
C PHE A 37 17.17 -4.55 -0.05
N GLY A 38 17.17 -4.00 -1.26
CA GLY A 38 17.90 -2.78 -1.61
C GLY A 38 19.42 -2.89 -1.52
N LYS A 39 20.00 -4.10 -1.41
CA LYS A 39 21.46 -4.31 -1.32
C LYS A 39 22.23 -3.67 -2.47
N ASN A 40 21.63 -3.63 -3.66
CA ASN A 40 22.26 -3.10 -4.86
C ASN A 40 21.81 -1.67 -5.18
N ILE A 41 21.10 -1.00 -4.26
CA ILE A 41 20.66 0.39 -4.40
C ILE A 41 21.64 1.28 -3.64
N PRO A 42 22.37 2.20 -4.32
CA PRO A 42 23.42 3.01 -3.70
C PRO A 42 22.94 3.80 -2.45
N ASN A 43 21.69 4.26 -2.45
CA ASN A 43 21.11 5.04 -1.36
C ASN A 43 20.67 4.21 -0.14
N PHE A 44 20.62 2.87 -0.26
CA PHE A 44 20.24 1.95 0.81
C PHE A 44 21.42 1.15 1.37
N ALA A 45 22.56 1.15 0.68
CA ALA A 45 23.80 0.60 1.21
C ALA A 45 24.12 1.24 2.57
N ASN A 46 24.42 0.40 3.58
CA ASN A 46 24.72 0.77 4.98
C ASN A 46 23.58 1.42 5.78
N LYS A 47 22.33 1.45 5.28
CA LYS A 47 21.17 1.92 6.06
C LYS A 47 20.40 0.77 6.69
N ASN A 48 19.69 1.05 7.79
CA ASN A 48 18.81 0.06 8.43
C ASN A 48 17.50 -0.10 7.64
N VAL A 49 17.57 -0.74 6.47
CA VAL A 49 16.42 -0.91 5.58
C VAL A 49 15.37 -1.86 6.16
N LYS A 50 15.74 -2.67 7.16
CA LYS A 50 14.79 -3.51 7.92
C LYS A 50 13.75 -2.68 8.68
N ALA A 51 14.06 -1.44 9.07
CA ALA A 51 13.11 -0.56 9.75
C ALA A 51 11.94 -0.11 8.85
N LEU A 52 12.12 -0.15 7.52
CA LEU A 52 11.06 0.18 6.55
C LEU A 52 10.12 -0.99 6.29
N LEU A 53 10.47 -2.19 6.77
CA LEU A 53 9.85 -3.44 6.39
C LEU A 53 9.20 -4.06 7.62
N PHE A 54 7.87 -4.01 7.67
CA PHE A 54 7.10 -4.55 8.78
C PHE A 54 6.95 -6.07 8.63
N PRO A 55 7.26 -6.88 9.65
CA PRO A 55 7.15 -8.34 9.58
C PRO A 55 5.70 -8.81 9.47
N LYS A 56 4.76 -8.00 9.97
CA LYS A 56 3.32 -8.21 9.82
C LYS A 56 2.75 -7.12 8.92
N THR A 57 2.29 -7.52 7.74
CA THR A 57 1.53 -6.64 6.86
C THR A 57 0.10 -6.52 7.38
N ALA A 58 -0.49 -5.34 7.24
CA ALA A 58 -1.91 -5.16 7.50
C ALA A 58 -2.75 -6.09 6.60
N ALA A 59 -3.95 -6.46 7.04
CA ALA A 59 -4.89 -7.19 6.21
C ALA A 59 -5.16 -6.40 4.92
N ILE A 60 -5.24 -7.12 3.79
CA ILE A 60 -5.63 -6.52 2.52
C ILE A 60 -7.02 -5.91 2.72
N GLN A 61 -7.16 -4.62 2.40
CA GLN A 61 -8.43 -3.92 2.50
C GLN A 61 -9.44 -4.61 1.56
N ASN A 62 -10.63 -4.93 2.07
CA ASN A 62 -11.68 -5.50 1.24
C ASN A 62 -12.08 -4.50 0.14
N THR A 63 -11.84 -4.86 -1.12
CA THR A 63 -12.19 -4.02 -2.25
C THR A 63 -13.70 -4.09 -2.48
N HIS A 64 -14.44 -3.11 -1.96
CA HIS A 64 -15.84 -2.90 -2.30
C HIS A 64 -15.96 -2.22 -3.68
N ARG A 65 -17.06 -2.45 -4.42
CA ARG A 65 -17.30 -1.86 -5.76
C ARG A 65 -17.14 -0.33 -5.77
N PHE A 66 -17.49 0.32 -4.67
CA PHE A 66 -17.40 1.79 -4.53
C PHE A 66 -16.21 2.25 -3.68
N TYR A 67 -15.24 1.37 -3.41
CA TYR A 67 -14.06 1.71 -2.59
C TYR A 67 -13.31 2.93 -3.14
N GLY A 68 -13.19 3.07 -4.46
CA GLY A 68 -12.53 4.23 -5.08
C GLY A 68 -13.23 5.56 -4.75
N ILE A 69 -14.56 5.56 -4.65
CA ILE A 69 -15.34 6.75 -4.27
C ILE A 69 -15.02 7.12 -2.82
N ALA A 70 -15.11 6.13 -1.91
CA ALA A 70 -14.81 6.34 -0.50
C ALA A 70 -13.37 6.81 -0.25
N ALA A 71 -12.38 6.22 -0.93
CA ALA A 71 -10.97 6.59 -0.83
C ALA A 71 -10.71 8.04 -1.30
N SER A 72 -11.39 8.47 -2.37
CA SER A 72 -11.29 9.84 -2.86
C SER A 72 -11.86 10.85 -1.86
N GLU A 73 -13.02 10.56 -1.26
CA GLU A 73 -13.62 11.45 -0.28
C GLU A 73 -12.84 11.49 1.04
N MET A 74 -12.20 10.39 1.44
CA MET A 74 -11.31 10.38 2.60
C MET A 74 -10.09 11.28 2.38
N SER A 75 -9.55 11.31 1.16
CA SER A 75 -8.47 12.24 0.80
C SER A 75 -8.93 13.70 0.83
N ASN A 76 -10.15 13.98 0.36
CA ASN A 76 -10.75 15.32 0.45
C ASN A 76 -10.99 15.74 1.91
N ALA A 77 -11.48 14.83 2.75
CA ALA A 77 -11.71 15.08 4.17
C ALA A 77 -10.40 15.43 4.89
N LEU A 78 -9.31 14.75 4.56
CA LEU A 78 -8.00 15.06 5.09
C LEU A 78 -7.55 16.46 4.67
N ASN A 79 -7.72 16.84 3.41
CA ASN A 79 -7.39 18.18 2.94
C ASN A 79 -8.22 19.26 3.63
N ASP A 80 -9.52 19.02 3.83
CA ASP A 80 -10.40 19.94 4.56
C ASP A 80 -9.93 20.11 6.02
N TYR A 81 -9.55 19.03 6.68
CA TYR A 81 -8.99 19.06 8.04
C TYR A 81 -7.67 19.84 8.08
N LEU A 82 -6.76 19.58 7.14
CA LEU A 82 -5.49 20.31 7.01
C LEU A 82 -5.69 21.81 6.69
N ALA A 83 -6.78 22.15 6.01
CA ALA A 83 -7.19 23.54 5.76
C ALA A 83 -7.83 24.22 6.99
N GLY A 84 -7.96 23.51 8.11
CA GLY A 84 -8.45 24.04 9.39
C GLY A 84 -9.89 23.69 9.73
N LYS A 85 -10.56 22.82 8.95
CA LYS A 85 -11.89 22.30 9.31
C LYS A 85 -11.77 21.32 10.48
N ASP A 86 -12.75 21.32 11.38
CA ASP A 86 -12.86 20.30 12.43
C ASP A 86 -13.01 18.89 11.84
N ALA A 87 -12.38 17.90 12.48
CA ALA A 87 -12.36 16.52 12.00
C ALA A 87 -13.78 15.91 11.90
N ASN A 88 -14.67 16.19 12.85
CA ASN A 88 -16.04 15.66 12.79
C ASN A 88 -16.82 16.27 11.63
N SER A 89 -16.64 17.58 11.40
CA SER A 89 -17.27 18.27 10.27
C SER A 89 -16.75 17.76 8.93
N ALA A 90 -15.42 17.64 8.80
CA ALA A 90 -14.78 17.13 7.59
C ALA A 90 -15.23 15.70 7.24
N LEU A 91 -15.30 14.81 8.24
CA LEU A 91 -15.73 13.43 8.03
C LEU A 91 -17.23 13.31 7.75
N ARG A 92 -18.08 14.09 8.45
CA ARG A 92 -19.52 14.10 8.19
C ARG A 92 -19.82 14.54 6.76
N GLU A 93 -19.27 15.66 6.33
CA GLU A 93 -19.48 16.16 4.96
C GLU A 93 -18.91 15.21 3.90
N ALA A 94 -17.77 14.56 4.19
CA ALA A 94 -17.22 13.55 3.30
C ALA A 94 -18.13 12.32 3.17
N SER A 95 -18.77 11.88 4.26
CA SER A 95 -19.76 10.79 4.19
C SER A 95 -20.97 11.18 3.33
N GLU A 96 -21.50 12.39 3.50
CA GLU A 96 -22.63 12.89 2.70
C GLU A 96 -22.29 12.96 1.20
N ARG A 97 -21.08 13.41 0.86
CA ARG A 97 -20.59 13.40 -0.53
C ARG A 97 -20.38 12.00 -1.09
N ALA A 98 -19.84 11.10 -0.28
CA ALA A 98 -19.62 9.71 -0.66
C ALA A 98 -20.94 9.01 -0.96
N ASP A 99 -21.94 9.14 -0.08
CA ASP A 99 -23.26 8.55 -0.26
C ASP A 99 -23.94 9.05 -1.54
N LYS A 100 -23.86 10.36 -1.80
CA LYS A 100 -24.38 10.95 -3.04
C LYS A 100 -23.73 10.35 -4.28
N ARG A 101 -22.40 10.26 -4.31
CA ARG A 101 -21.64 9.69 -5.44
C ARG A 101 -21.90 8.19 -5.62
N VAL A 102 -22.08 7.45 -4.53
CA VAL A 102 -22.47 6.03 -4.57
C VAL A 102 -23.86 5.88 -5.17
N ALA A 103 -24.83 6.69 -4.75
CA ALA A 103 -26.18 6.66 -5.32
C ALA A 103 -26.19 7.00 -6.82
N GLU A 104 -25.42 8.02 -7.23
CA GLU A 104 -25.22 8.35 -8.65
C GLU A 104 -24.61 7.17 -9.43
N ALA A 105 -23.55 6.55 -8.91
CA ALA A 105 -22.89 5.41 -9.52
C ALA A 105 -23.77 4.15 -9.59
N GLN A 106 -24.71 3.98 -8.65
CA GLN A 106 -25.72 2.91 -8.70
C GLN A 106 -26.80 3.21 -9.75
N SER A 107 -27.22 4.47 -9.87
CA SER A 107 -28.27 4.90 -10.81
C SER A 107 -27.83 4.90 -12.28
N GLY A 108 -26.57 5.24 -12.55
CA GLY A 108 -25.97 5.26 -13.90
C GLY A 108 -25.46 3.90 -14.39
N ALA A 109 -25.61 2.84 -13.59
CA ALA A 109 -25.25 1.47 -13.95
C ALA A 109 -26.44 0.64 -14.49
N LYS A 110 -27.55 1.30 -14.83
CA LYS A 110 -28.68 0.71 -15.56
C LYS A 110 -28.48 0.82 -17.06
#